data_AF-A0A149PYM9-F1
#
_entry.id   AF-A0A149PYM9-F1
#
_cell.length_a   1.000
_cell.length_b   1.000
_cell.length_c   1.000
_cell.angle_alpha   90.00
_cell.angle_beta   90.00
_cell.angle_gamma   90.00
#
_symmetry.space_group_name_H-M   'P 1'
#
loop_
_entity.id
_entity.type
_entity.pdbx_description
1 polymer ?
#
loop_
_entity_poly.entity_id
_entity_poly.type
_entity_poly.pdbx_seq_one_letter_code
_entity_poly.pdbx_strand_id
1 'polypeptide(L)'
;MTRPHVVPEDFPRESSPGLVSGRQPKLLVRETNGRYYAGITDEELWIRYDACEDLAGQLADYGLRKMSGSGLSFDAALGRVEKGLRARVASGQWDFSRDEVAWMMKRAGELLSGTVNSDRARNAGV
;
A
#
# COMPACT_ATOMS: atom_id res chain seq x y z
N MET A 1 -25.40 -6.47 10.28
CA MET A 1 -25.25 -5.78 8.99
C MET A 1 -23.78 -5.42 8.85
N THR A 2 -22.99 -6.28 8.22
CA THR A 2 -21.58 -6.02 7.91
C THR A 2 -21.55 -4.93 6.86
N ARG A 3 -20.89 -3.80 7.13
CA ARG A 3 -20.67 -2.76 6.12
C ARG A 3 -19.93 -3.41 4.95
N PRO A 4 -20.32 -3.16 3.69
CA PRO A 4 -19.55 -3.68 2.56
C PRO A 4 -18.12 -3.15 2.67
N HIS A 5 -17.18 -4.09 2.63
CA HIS A 5 -15.75 -3.81 2.55
C HIS A 5 -15.45 -3.25 1.16
N VAL A 6 -15.40 -1.93 1.03
CA VAL A 6 -15.23 -1.25 -0.27
C VAL A 6 -13.74 -1.06 -0.54
N VAL A 7 -13.19 -1.85 -1.47
CA VAL A 7 -11.83 -1.65 -1.99
C VAL A 7 -11.88 -0.66 -3.17
N PRO A 8 -11.10 0.43 -3.15
CA PRO A 8 -11.05 1.41 -4.25
C PRO A 8 -10.75 0.80 -5.62
N GLU A 9 -11.31 1.37 -6.68
CA GLU A 9 -11.10 0.89 -8.05
C GLU A 9 -9.64 0.98 -8.52
N ASP A 10 -8.85 1.90 -7.98
CA ASP A 10 -7.45 2.06 -8.33
C ASP A 10 -6.49 1.13 -7.55
N PHE A 11 -6.99 0.34 -6.60
CA PHE A 11 -6.20 -0.66 -5.89
C PHE A 11 -5.88 -1.85 -6.80
N PRO A 12 -4.62 -2.35 -6.82
CA PRO A 12 -4.24 -3.51 -7.62
C PRO A 12 -5.05 -4.76 -7.24
N ARG A 13 -5.75 -5.35 -8.22
CA ARG A 13 -6.55 -6.59 -8.04
C ARG A 13 -5.86 -7.84 -8.57
N GLU A 14 -4.79 -7.66 -9.35
CA GLU A 14 -4.03 -8.78 -9.86
C GLU A 14 -3.03 -9.24 -8.82
N SER A 15 -3.16 -10.50 -8.38
CA SER A 15 -2.07 -11.18 -7.70
C SER A 15 -0.91 -11.24 -8.68
N SER A 16 0.19 -10.51 -8.42
CA SER A 16 1.48 -10.87 -9.01
C SER A 16 1.62 -12.37 -8.77
N PRO A 17 1.79 -13.22 -9.80
CA PRO A 17 1.88 -14.65 -9.60
C PRO A 17 3.07 -14.89 -8.69
N GLY A 18 2.78 -15.06 -7.40
CA GLY A 18 3.76 -15.36 -6.39
C GLY A 18 4.45 -16.62 -6.88
N LEU A 19 5.71 -16.46 -7.26
CA LEU A 19 6.56 -17.55 -7.71
C LEU A 19 6.77 -18.42 -6.47
N VAL A 20 5.83 -19.33 -6.20
CA VAL A 20 6.05 -20.37 -5.19
C VAL A 20 7.22 -21.17 -5.72
N SER A 21 8.37 -21.08 -5.05
CA SER A 21 9.56 -21.86 -5.39
C SER A 21 9.26 -23.34 -5.17
N GLY A 22 8.63 -23.96 -6.17
CA GLY A 22 8.05 -25.29 -6.05
C GLY A 22 7.71 -25.88 -7.41
N ARG A 23 8.71 -26.04 -8.27
CA ARG A 23 8.87 -26.93 -9.45
C ARG A 23 7.66 -27.38 -10.32
N GLN A 24 6.46 -26.84 -10.19
CA GLN A 24 5.35 -26.95 -11.14
C GLN A 24 4.43 -25.72 -11.02
N PRO A 25 3.98 -25.11 -12.14
CA PRO A 25 2.93 -24.10 -12.10
C PRO A 25 1.62 -24.81 -11.69
N LYS A 26 1.36 -24.86 -10.39
CA LYS A 26 0.03 -25.20 -9.88
C LYS A 26 -0.84 -23.97 -10.11
N LEU A 27 -1.61 -24.00 -11.20
CA LEU A 27 -2.78 -23.16 -11.38
C LEU A 27 -3.60 -23.24 -10.06
N LEU A 28 -3.51 -22.20 -9.23
CA LEU A 28 -4.24 -22.07 -7.97
C LEU A 28 -5.70 -21.74 -8.31
N VAL A 29 -6.40 -22.70 -8.90
CA VAL A 29 -7.85 -22.64 -9.08
C VAL A 29 -8.48 -23.34 -7.90
N ARG A 30 -9.21 -22.55 -7.09
CA ARG A 30 -10.05 -23.10 -6.02
C ARG A 30 -11.44 -23.35 -6.58
N GLU A 31 -11.94 -24.56 -6.39
CA GLU A 31 -13.34 -24.87 -6.69
C GLU A 31 -14.22 -24.39 -5.53
N THR A 32 -15.24 -23.59 -5.84
CA THR A 32 -16.33 -23.28 -4.91
C THR A 32 -17.64 -23.46 -5.67
N ASN A 33 -18.54 -24.30 -5.16
CA ASN A 33 -19.84 -24.63 -5.80
C ASN A 33 -19.73 -25.09 -7.27
N GLY A 34 -18.73 -25.91 -7.62
CA GLY A 34 -18.54 -26.39 -9.00
C GLY A 34 -17.97 -25.34 -9.96
N ARG A 35 -17.57 -24.16 -9.48
CA ARG A 35 -16.89 -23.13 -10.28
C ARG A 35 -15.44 -22.97 -9.83
N TYR A 36 -14.54 -23.00 -10.81
CA TYR A 36 -13.12 -22.71 -10.64
C TYR A 36 -12.91 -21.20 -10.67
N TYR A 37 -12.50 -20.62 -9.55
CA TYR A 37 -12.14 -19.21 -9.48
C TYR A 37 -10.63 -19.08 -9.64
N ALA A 38 -10.20 -18.37 -10.69
CA ALA A 38 -8.82 -17.93 -10.87
C ALA A 38 -8.78 -16.45 -10.47
N GLY A 39 -8.33 -16.13 -9.25
CA GLY A 39 -8.25 -14.76 -8.75
C GLY A 39 -8.33 -14.66 -7.23
N ILE A 40 -7.91 -13.50 -6.70
CA ILE A 40 -8.08 -13.13 -5.29
C ILE A 40 -9.57 -12.96 -4.98
N THR A 41 -10.05 -13.50 -3.86
CA THR A 41 -11.43 -13.29 -3.39
C THR A 41 -11.65 -11.85 -2.91
N ASP A 42 -12.89 -11.38 -2.85
CA ASP A 42 -13.20 -10.04 -2.32
C ASP A 42 -12.71 -9.85 -0.88
N GLU A 43 -12.73 -10.91 -0.07
CA GLU A 43 -12.22 -10.90 1.31
C GLU A 43 -10.69 -10.81 1.35
N GLU A 44 -9.99 -11.61 0.55
CA GLU A 44 -8.53 -11.52 0.45
C GLU A 44 -8.08 -10.18 -0.14
N LEU A 45 -8.82 -9.64 -1.12
CA LEU A 45 -8.58 -8.31 -1.69
C LEU A 45 -8.75 -7.23 -0.63
N TRP A 46 -9.80 -7.32 0.20
CA TRP A 46 -10.01 -6.41 1.30
C TRP A 46 -8.87 -6.49 2.33
N ILE A 47 -8.47 -7.69 2.75
CA ILE A 47 -7.37 -7.88 3.70
C ILE A 47 -6.07 -7.27 3.14
N ARG A 48 -5.83 -7.47 1.83
CA ARG A 48 -4.65 -6.93 1.17
C ARG A 48 -4.69 -5.41 1.07
N TYR A 49 -5.85 -4.85 0.75
CA TYR A 49 -6.09 -3.41 0.74
C TYR A 49 -5.89 -2.80 2.12
N ASP A 50 -6.50 -3.36 3.17
CA ASP A 50 -6.41 -2.86 4.55
C ASP A 50 -4.95 -2.81 5.04
N ALA A 51 -4.17 -3.87 4.75
CA ALA A 51 -2.74 -3.89 5.05
C ALA A 51 -1.93 -2.82 4.28
N CYS A 52 -2.27 -2.58 3.02
CA CYS A 52 -1.60 -1.55 2.21
C CYS A 52 -2.00 -0.12 2.67
N GLU A 53 -3.26 0.10 3.03
CA GLU A 53 -3.76 1.38 3.54
C GLU A 53 -3.11 1.73 4.89
N ASP A 54 -3.04 0.77 5.82
CA ASP A 54 -2.36 0.97 7.12
C ASP A 54 -0.88 1.28 6.91
N LEU A 55 -0.19 0.52 6.05
CA LEU A 55 1.23 0.77 5.76
C LEU A 55 1.44 2.13 5.09
N ALA A 56 0.57 2.54 4.16
CA ALA A 56 0.64 3.87 3.56
C ALA A 56 0.52 4.99 4.62
N GLY A 57 -0.34 4.80 5.63
CA GLY A 57 -0.43 5.69 6.79
C GLY A 57 0.88 5.76 7.59
N GLN A 58 1.47 4.60 7.94
CA GLN A 58 2.75 4.56 8.66
C GLN A 58 3.89 5.22 7.88
N LEU A 59 3.91 5.07 6.54
CA LEU A 59 4.88 5.70 5.65
C LEU A 59 4.70 7.22 5.60
N ALA A 60 3.45 7.71 5.57
CA ALA A 60 3.16 9.14 5.65
C ALA A 60 3.63 9.73 6.99
N ASP A 61 3.36 9.08 8.11
CA ASP A 61 3.83 9.50 9.45
C ASP A 61 5.36 9.50 9.55
N TYR A 62 6.02 8.51 8.93
CA TYR A 62 7.47 8.51 8.84
C TYR A 62 8.00 9.68 8.00
N GLY A 63 7.37 9.97 6.86
CA GLY A 63 7.67 11.14 6.02
C GLY A 63 7.52 12.45 6.79
N LEU A 64 6.41 12.64 7.50
CA LEU A 64 6.14 13.82 8.31
C LEU A 64 7.18 14.02 9.41
N ARG A 65 7.57 12.96 10.11
CA ARG A 65 8.65 13.01 11.11
C ARG A 65 9.99 13.44 10.50
N LYS A 66 10.26 13.03 9.25
CA LYS A 66 11.47 13.46 8.53
C LYS A 66 11.43 14.92 8.10
N MET A 67 10.26 15.42 7.70
CA MET A 67 10.08 16.85 7.43
C MET A 67 10.26 17.68 8.70
N SER A 68 9.59 17.29 9.79
CA SER A 68 9.57 18.05 11.05
C SER A 68 10.90 17.99 11.81
N GLY A 69 11.55 16.81 11.84
CA GLY A 69 12.77 16.60 12.63
C GLY A 69 14.08 16.89 11.90
N SER A 70 14.09 16.90 10.56
CA SER A 70 15.31 17.11 9.77
C SER A 70 15.20 18.27 8.77
N GLY A 71 14.07 18.97 8.72
CA GLY A 71 13.83 20.07 7.79
C GLY A 71 13.80 19.65 6.32
N LEU A 72 13.56 18.35 6.05
CA LEU A 72 13.51 17.84 4.69
C LEU A 72 12.30 18.41 3.95
N SER A 73 12.49 18.74 2.67
CA SER A 73 11.37 19.05 1.79
C SER A 73 10.45 17.83 1.62
N PHE A 74 9.21 18.09 1.20
CA PHE A 74 8.23 17.04 0.90
C PHE A 74 8.80 15.97 -0.04
N ASP A 75 9.39 16.37 -1.18
CA ASP A 75 9.97 15.44 -2.16
C ASP A 75 11.14 14.63 -1.58
N ALA A 76 11.98 15.26 -0.76
CA ALA A 76 13.12 14.57 -0.15
C ALA A 76 12.69 13.57 0.94
N ALA A 77 11.59 13.87 1.66
CA ALA A 77 10.99 12.96 2.60
C ALA A 77 10.32 11.77 1.88
N LEU A 78 9.54 12.03 0.84
CA LEU A 78 8.87 11.00 0.04
C LEU A 78 9.88 10.09 -0.68
N GLY A 79 10.95 10.65 -1.24
CA GLY A 79 12.03 9.85 -1.85
C GLY A 79 12.76 8.96 -0.84
N ARG A 80 12.89 9.39 0.43
CA ARG A 80 13.44 8.54 1.51
C ARG A 80 12.49 7.41 1.87
N VAL A 81 11.20 7.70 1.98
CA VAL A 81 10.14 6.72 2.22
C VAL A 81 10.17 5.65 1.12
N GLU A 82 10.14 6.09 -0.14
CA GLU A 82 10.16 5.20 -1.30
C GLU A 82 11.39 4.30 -1.34
N LYS A 83 12.58 4.89 -1.14
CA LYS A 83 13.83 4.12 -1.11
C LYS A 83 13.81 3.06 -0.01
N GLY A 84 13.28 3.39 1.17
CA GLY A 84 13.15 2.46 2.29
C GLY A 84 12.19 1.31 1.99
N LEU A 85 11.01 1.64 1.43
CA LEU A 85 10.01 0.64 1.04
C LEU A 85 10.57 -0.31 -0.03
N ARG A 86 11.14 0.23 -1.11
CA ARG A 86 11.74 -0.57 -2.19
C ARG A 86 12.88 -1.47 -1.69
N ALA A 87 13.70 -0.99 -0.75
CA ALA A 87 14.78 -1.80 -0.19
C ALA A 87 14.27 -3.01 0.60
N ARG A 88 13.16 -2.86 1.35
CA ARG A 88 12.54 -3.97 2.10
C ARG A 88 11.86 -5.00 1.19
N VAL A 89 11.26 -4.53 0.10
CA VAL A 89 10.68 -5.43 -0.92
C VAL A 89 11.80 -6.16 -1.68
N ALA A 90 12.85 -5.45 -2.09
CA ALA A 90 13.97 -6.04 -2.82
C ALA A 90 14.78 -7.04 -1.97
N SER A 91 14.83 -6.87 -0.65
CA SER A 91 15.48 -7.83 0.26
C SER A 91 14.61 -9.07 0.55
N GLY A 92 13.39 -9.14 0.03
CA GLY A 92 12.43 -10.20 0.31
C GLY A 92 11.89 -10.17 1.74
N GLN A 93 12.15 -9.10 2.50
CA GLN A 93 11.57 -8.95 3.83
C GLN A 93 10.07 -8.73 3.75
N TRP A 94 9.61 -7.99 2.75
CA TRP A 94 8.20 -7.68 2.51
C TRP A 94 7.77 -8.19 1.14
N ASP A 95 6.68 -8.95 1.11
CA ASP A 95 6.10 -9.51 -0.11
C ASP A 95 5.00 -8.58 -0.62
N PHE A 96 5.39 -7.57 -1.41
CA PHE A 96 4.50 -6.65 -2.11
C PHE A 96 4.84 -6.61 -3.60
N SER A 97 3.81 -6.57 -4.44
CA SER A 97 3.96 -6.38 -5.87
C SER A 97 4.45 -4.98 -6.20
N ARG A 98 4.96 -4.79 -7.42
CA ARG A 98 5.36 -3.46 -7.90
C ARG A 98 4.18 -2.48 -7.88
N ASP A 99 2.98 -2.96 -8.21
CA ASP A 99 1.79 -2.12 -8.32
C ASP A 99 1.26 -1.75 -6.93
N GLU A 100 1.34 -2.66 -5.95
CA GLU A 100 1.02 -2.36 -4.55
C GLU A 100 2.00 -1.35 -3.96
N VAL A 101 3.30 -1.48 -4.26
CA VAL A 101 4.31 -0.48 -3.87
C VAL A 101 4.00 0.88 -4.48
N ALA A 102 3.66 0.93 -5.77
CA ALA A 102 3.30 2.18 -6.44
C ALA A 102 2.03 2.81 -5.83
N TRP A 103 1.02 1.99 -5.55
CA TRP A 103 -0.22 2.42 -4.92
C TRP A 103 0.02 2.96 -3.50
N MET A 104 0.79 2.25 -2.67
CA MET A 104 1.14 2.71 -1.31
C MET A 104 1.92 4.03 -1.34
N MET A 105 2.82 4.22 -2.30
CA MET A 105 3.56 5.48 -2.43
C MET A 105 2.68 6.65 -2.85
N LYS A 106 1.76 6.44 -3.80
CA LYS A 106 0.75 7.43 -4.17
C LYS A 106 -0.10 7.81 -2.94
N ARG A 107 -0.63 6.80 -2.25
CA ARG A 107 -1.48 6.98 -1.06
C ARG A 107 -0.76 7.69 0.08
N ALA A 108 0.48 7.32 0.37
CA ALA A 108 1.30 7.99 1.38
C ALA A 108 1.57 9.46 1.03
N GLY A 109 1.77 9.78 -0.25
CA GLY A 109 1.93 11.16 -0.72
C GLY A 109 0.67 12.00 -0.55
N GLU A 110 -0.51 11.43 -0.82
CA GLU A 110 -1.81 12.07 -0.59
C GLU A 110 -2.04 12.35 0.90
N LEU A 111 -1.82 11.35 1.76
CA LEU A 111 -1.97 11.47 3.22
C LEU A 111 -1.02 12.52 3.80
N LEU A 112 0.25 12.48 3.40
CA LEU A 112 1.25 13.45 3.84
C LEU A 112 0.88 14.88 3.40
N SER A 113 0.43 15.04 2.14
CA SER A 113 -0.02 16.33 1.63
C SER A 113 -1.24 16.86 2.38
N GLY A 114 -2.22 15.98 2.67
CA GLY A 114 -3.41 16.30 3.45
C GLY A 114 -3.08 16.78 4.86
N THR A 115 -2.12 16.13 5.53
CA THR A 115 -1.66 16.50 6.87
C THR A 115 -0.96 17.86 6.85
N VAL A 116 -0.02 18.09 5.93
CA VAL A 116 0.70 19.37 5.81
C VAL A 116 -0.26 20.54 5.54
N ASN A 117 -1.25 20.33 4.66
CA ASN A 117 -2.27 21.35 4.38
C ASN A 117 -3.15 21.64 5.59
N SER A 118 -3.52 20.61 6.35
CA SER A 118 -4.30 20.76 7.58
C SER A 118 -3.55 21.55 8.66
N ASP A 119 -2.25 21.29 8.83
CA ASP A 119 -1.42 22.02 9.80
C ASP A 119 -1.19 23.48 9.37
N ARG A 120 -1.03 23.75 8.08
CA ARG A 120 -0.94 25.13 7.57
C ARG A 120 -2.24 25.92 7.80
N ALA A 121 -3.40 25.29 7.56
CA ALA A 121 -4.69 25.93 7.79
C ALA A 121 -4.91 26.28 9.28
N ARG A 122 -4.46 25.42 10.20
CA ARG A 122 -4.50 25.69 11.65
C ARG A 122 -3.60 26.86 12.05
N ASN A 123 -2.42 26.99 11.44
CA ASN A 123 -1.45 28.04 11.78
C ASN A 123 -1.75 29.41 11.16
N ALA A 124 -2.53 29.47 10.08
CA ALA A 124 -2.89 30.72 9.39
C ALA A 124 -4.11 31.45 9.98
N GLY A 125 -4.79 30.85 10.97
CA GLY A 125 -5.96 31.41 11.64
C GLY A 125 -5.66 32.18 12.93
N VAL A 126 -4.41 32.60 13.16
CA VAL A 126 -3.95 33.39 14.32
C VAL A 126 -3.51 34.77 13.90
#